data_AF-A0A971LCH4-F1
#
_entry.id   AF-A0A971LCH4-F1
#
_cell.length_a   1.000
_cell.length_b   1.000
_cell.length_c   1.000
_cell.angle_alpha   90.00
_cell.angle_beta   90.00
_cell.angle_gamma   90.00
#
_symmetry.space_group_name_H-M   'P 1'
#
loop_
_entity.id
_entity.type
_entity.pdbx_description
1 polymer ?
#
loop_
_entity_poly.entity_id
_entity_poly.type
_entity_poly.pdbx_seq_one_letter_code
_entity_poly.pdbx_strand_id
1 'polypeptide(L)'
;MATGEEQGKTGTDRRQQPGAPDDFELIIGQSRELREGPPVKGPVTVEISLAVMVELVKYAAADRNHEQGGFLLGRCREVDGRVMVRVTAWVEAKYATRRHSSLTFTHRDWEHLATEHERLYPGLRVVGWFHTHPGFGVFLSGYDLFIHRHFFAAPDQIALVIDPLRKKTGVFIWKKGEIVEGDFRIVDTEPTGESKAGGGPAGTKETLLGKGFFIASPEEGLEGEKSTNGSKGTRNDAPEDLE
;
A
#
# COMPACT_ATOMS: atom_id res chain seq x y z
N MET A 1 -4.06 13.04 71.26
CA MET A 1 -3.89 14.15 70.33
C MET A 1 -3.06 13.64 69.14
N ALA A 2 -3.65 13.73 67.94
CA ALA A 2 -3.07 13.81 66.58
C ALA A 2 -1.81 12.98 66.24
N THR A 3 -1.84 11.90 65.44
CA THR A 3 -1.96 11.78 63.95
C THR A 3 -0.75 12.31 63.16
N GLY A 4 -0.14 11.44 62.34
CA GLY A 4 0.82 11.82 61.30
C GLY A 4 1.40 10.60 60.56
N GLU A 5 0.71 10.18 59.49
CA GLU A 5 1.15 9.18 58.50
C GLU A 5 2.31 9.72 57.64
N GLU A 6 3.26 8.86 57.27
CA GLU A 6 4.19 9.10 56.15
C GLU A 6 4.04 7.96 55.14
N GLN A 7 3.23 8.17 54.11
CA GLN A 7 3.17 7.32 52.93
C GLN A 7 3.98 8.00 51.81
N GLY A 8 5.16 7.46 51.52
CA GLY A 8 5.95 7.82 50.34
C GLY A 8 5.25 7.32 49.07
N LYS A 9 4.66 8.25 48.30
CA LYS A 9 4.14 8.00 46.95
C LYS A 9 5.31 7.90 45.97
N THR A 10 5.46 6.74 45.36
CA THR A 10 6.30 6.50 44.19
C THR A 10 5.71 7.24 42.98
N GLY A 11 6.41 8.28 42.51
CA GLY A 11 6.10 8.97 41.27
C GLY A 11 6.40 8.06 40.09
N THR A 12 5.37 7.62 39.37
CA THR A 12 5.52 7.04 38.02
C THR A 12 5.41 8.19 37.01
N ASP A 13 6.55 8.55 36.44
CA ASP A 13 6.69 9.47 35.31
C ASP A 13 5.96 8.91 34.08
N ARG A 14 4.68 9.29 33.91
CA ARG A 14 3.96 9.11 32.65
C ARG A 14 4.42 10.21 31.70
N ARG A 15 5.44 9.92 30.89
CA ARG A 15 5.71 10.69 29.67
C ARG A 15 4.43 10.74 28.84
N GLN A 16 3.82 11.92 28.79
CA GLN A 16 2.73 12.20 27.88
C GLN A 16 3.26 12.05 26.46
N GLN A 17 2.71 11.09 25.73
CA GLN A 17 2.87 11.05 24.27
C GLN A 17 2.10 12.24 23.71
N PRO A 18 2.63 12.97 22.70
CA PRO A 18 1.90 14.06 22.09
C PRO A 18 0.66 13.48 21.40
N GLY A 19 -0.52 13.90 21.86
CA GLY A 19 -1.79 13.60 21.21
C GLY A 19 -1.83 14.21 19.81
N ALA A 20 -2.62 13.60 18.92
CA ALA A 20 -2.95 14.22 17.64
C ALA A 20 -3.58 15.60 17.90
N PRO A 21 -3.22 16.66 17.14
CA PRO A 21 -3.77 17.98 17.39
C PRO A 21 -5.29 18.01 17.10
N ASP A 22 -6.03 18.77 17.92
CA ASP A 22 -7.50 18.80 17.97
C ASP A 22 -8.18 19.20 16.66
N ASP A 23 -7.44 19.79 15.72
CA ASP A 23 -7.91 20.12 14.36
C ASP A 23 -8.10 18.88 13.48
N PHE A 24 -7.45 17.75 13.79
CA PHE A 24 -7.59 16.49 13.03
C PHE A 24 -8.94 15.79 13.24
N GLU A 25 -9.58 15.90 14.41
CA GLU A 25 -10.88 15.27 14.65
C GLU A 25 -12.01 15.96 13.89
N LEU A 26 -11.90 17.27 13.65
CA LEU A 26 -12.99 18.10 13.14
C LEU A 26 -13.30 17.83 11.65
N ILE A 27 -12.29 17.48 10.83
CA ILE A 27 -12.47 17.20 9.38
C ILE A 27 -12.87 15.75 9.13
N ILE A 28 -12.32 14.80 9.90
CA ILE A 28 -12.72 13.39 9.79
C ILE A 28 -14.12 13.17 10.42
N GLY A 29 -14.51 14.03 11.37
CA GLY A 29 -15.79 13.99 12.09
C GLY A 29 -17.04 14.31 11.26
N GLN A 30 -16.91 14.96 10.09
CA GLN A 30 -18.07 15.30 9.25
C GLN A 30 -18.43 14.21 8.21
N SER A 31 -17.61 13.17 8.06
CA SER A 31 -17.84 12.12 7.06
C SER A 31 -18.14 10.78 7.73
N ARG A 32 -19.29 10.68 8.40
CA ARG A 32 -19.76 9.42 9.01
C ARG A 32 -19.83 8.26 8.00
N GLU A 33 -20.00 8.60 6.72
CA GLU A 33 -20.04 7.69 5.56
C GLU A 33 -18.67 7.11 5.17
N LEU A 34 -17.55 7.70 5.63
CA LEU A 34 -16.19 7.20 5.34
C LEU A 34 -15.69 6.14 6.34
N ARG A 35 -16.40 5.91 7.46
CA ARG A 35 -15.89 5.14 8.60
C ARG A 35 -16.61 3.83 8.89
N GLU A 36 -17.93 3.77 8.78
CA GLU A 36 -18.67 2.59 9.24
C GLU A 36 -18.72 1.51 8.14
N GLY A 37 -17.85 0.51 8.30
CA GLY A 37 -17.94 -0.76 7.60
C GLY A 37 -19.03 -1.68 8.17
N PRO A 38 -19.35 -2.80 7.48
CA PRO A 38 -20.19 -3.83 8.09
C PRO A 38 -19.52 -4.33 9.39
N PRO A 39 -20.31 -4.79 10.38
CA PRO A 39 -19.75 -5.34 11.60
C PRO A 39 -18.75 -6.46 11.31
N VAL A 40 -17.51 -6.32 11.78
CA VAL A 40 -16.47 -7.32 11.55
C VAL A 40 -16.54 -8.41 12.60
N LYS A 41 -17.27 -9.48 12.27
CA LYS A 41 -17.47 -10.66 13.14
C LYS A 41 -16.58 -11.85 12.77
N GLY A 42 -15.98 -11.81 11.59
CA GLY A 42 -15.19 -12.89 11.00
C GLY A 42 -13.75 -12.48 10.68
N PRO A 43 -12.92 -13.41 10.19
CA PRO A 43 -11.58 -13.09 9.72
C PRO A 43 -11.66 -12.16 8.50
N VAL A 44 -10.75 -11.18 8.45
CA VAL A 44 -10.61 -10.28 7.31
C VAL A 44 -9.79 -10.95 6.21
N THR A 45 -10.29 -10.87 4.98
CA THR A 45 -9.59 -11.29 3.75
C THR A 45 -9.49 -10.10 2.82
N VAL A 46 -8.35 -9.94 2.14
CA VAL A 46 -8.07 -8.76 1.33
C VAL A 46 -7.94 -9.15 -0.14
N GLU A 47 -8.67 -8.43 -1.00
CA GLU A 47 -8.56 -8.49 -2.44
C GLU A 47 -8.17 -7.13 -2.99
N ILE A 48 -7.13 -7.08 -3.82
CA ILE A 48 -6.70 -5.85 -4.49
C ILE A 48 -6.87 -6.07 -5.98
N SER A 49 -7.58 -5.18 -6.65
CA SER A 49 -7.72 -5.29 -8.11
C SER A 49 -6.34 -5.21 -8.79
N LEU A 50 -6.18 -5.97 -9.88
CA LEU A 50 -4.94 -5.97 -10.66
C LEU A 50 -4.57 -4.55 -11.13
N ALA A 51 -5.55 -3.78 -11.60
CA ALA A 51 -5.36 -2.40 -12.03
C ALA A 51 -4.76 -1.52 -10.91
N VAL A 52 -5.35 -1.55 -9.72
CA VAL A 52 -4.84 -0.80 -8.56
C VAL A 52 -3.44 -1.26 -8.19
N MET A 53 -3.18 -2.57 -8.12
CA MET A 53 -1.84 -3.06 -7.77
C MET A 53 -0.79 -2.59 -8.77
N VAL A 54 -1.09 -2.61 -10.07
CA VAL A 54 -0.19 -2.11 -11.12
C VAL A 54 0.09 -0.62 -10.95
N GLU A 55 -0.94 0.19 -10.68
CA GLU A 55 -0.78 1.63 -10.45
C GLU A 55 0.05 1.93 -9.20
N LEU A 56 -0.22 1.25 -8.08
CA LEU A 56 0.50 1.44 -6.83
C LEU A 56 1.98 1.04 -6.95
N VAL A 57 2.28 -0.05 -7.65
CA VAL A 57 3.67 -0.47 -7.91
C VAL A 57 4.38 0.54 -8.80
N LYS A 58 3.72 1.06 -9.86
CA LYS A 58 4.29 2.12 -10.71
C LYS A 58 4.56 3.40 -9.92
N TYR A 59 3.60 3.83 -9.10
CA TYR A 59 3.73 5.00 -8.24
C TYR A 59 4.88 4.83 -7.24
N ALA A 60 4.97 3.66 -6.59
CA ALA A 60 6.03 3.33 -5.66
C ALA A 60 7.42 3.33 -6.33
N ALA A 61 7.51 2.90 -7.59
CA ALA A 61 8.76 2.90 -8.34
C ALA A 61 9.20 4.29 -8.82
N ALA A 62 8.30 5.28 -8.86
CA ALA A 62 8.57 6.62 -9.37
C ALA A 62 9.48 7.45 -8.44
N ASP A 63 9.40 7.26 -7.12
CA ASP A 63 10.34 7.83 -6.15
C ASP A 63 10.80 6.74 -5.18
N ARG A 64 12.08 6.39 -5.32
CA ARG A 64 12.74 5.31 -4.57
C ARG A 64 13.61 5.85 -3.43
N ASN A 65 13.62 7.17 -3.24
CA ASN A 65 14.42 7.85 -2.23
C ASN A 65 13.58 8.34 -1.05
N HIS A 66 12.27 8.52 -1.27
CA HIS A 66 11.35 8.99 -0.24
C HIS A 66 10.16 8.07 -0.08
N GLU A 67 9.64 8.03 1.14
CA GLU A 67 8.34 7.42 1.39
C GLU A 67 7.23 8.23 0.73
N GLN A 68 6.28 7.51 0.16
CA GLN A 68 5.09 8.03 -0.51
C GLN A 68 3.89 7.23 -0.05
N GLY A 69 2.68 7.73 -0.23
CA GLY A 69 1.49 6.95 0.08
C GLY A 69 0.20 7.58 -0.39
N GLY A 70 -0.88 7.02 0.12
CA GLY A 70 -2.23 7.42 -0.26
C GLY A 70 -3.29 6.56 0.40
N PHE A 71 -4.53 6.82 0.02
CA PHE A 71 -5.73 6.22 0.59
C PHE A 71 -6.23 5.12 -0.33
N LEU A 72 -6.65 3.99 0.24
CA LEU A 72 -7.20 2.87 -0.49
C LEU A 72 -8.73 2.94 -0.44
N LEU A 73 -9.36 2.85 -1.60
CA LEU A 73 -10.80 2.93 -1.77
C LEU A 73 -11.37 1.62 -2.28
N GLY A 74 -12.53 1.25 -1.75
CA GLY A 74 -13.09 -0.06 -2.04
C GLY A 74 -14.43 -0.33 -1.37
N ARG A 75 -14.74 -1.61 -1.27
CA ARG A 75 -15.95 -2.11 -0.62
C ARG A 75 -15.57 -3.20 0.38
N CYS A 76 -16.37 -3.28 1.43
CA CYS A 76 -16.27 -4.34 2.41
C CYS A 76 -17.60 -5.11 2.45
N ARG A 77 -17.54 -6.44 2.40
CA ARG A 77 -18.72 -7.31 2.41
C ARG A 77 -18.48 -8.52 3.30
N GLU A 78 -19.53 -8.98 3.95
CA GLU A 78 -19.51 -10.29 4.60
C GLU A 78 -19.78 -11.37 3.56
N VAL A 79 -18.90 -12.38 3.48
CA VAL A 79 -19.01 -13.54 2.59
C VAL A 79 -18.64 -14.77 3.39
N ASP A 80 -19.57 -15.72 3.54
CA ASP A 80 -19.36 -16.99 4.27
C ASP A 80 -18.76 -16.82 5.68
N GLY A 81 -19.25 -15.82 6.42
CA GLY A 81 -18.77 -15.50 7.78
C GLY A 81 -17.36 -14.91 7.82
N ARG A 82 -16.83 -14.45 6.68
CA ARG A 82 -15.58 -13.70 6.55
C ARG A 82 -15.86 -12.28 6.08
N VAL A 83 -15.01 -11.36 6.47
CA VAL A 83 -15.10 -9.97 6.00
C VAL A 83 -14.13 -9.79 4.83
N MET A 84 -14.67 -9.63 3.63
CA MET A 84 -13.90 -9.38 2.42
C MET A 84 -13.74 -7.87 2.21
N VAL A 85 -12.49 -7.39 2.31
CA VAL A 85 -12.09 -6.04 1.93
C VAL A 85 -11.57 -6.06 0.51
N ARG A 86 -12.28 -5.42 -0.40
CA ARG A 86 -11.90 -5.35 -1.81
C ARG A 86 -11.51 -3.94 -2.20
N VAL A 87 -10.24 -3.74 -2.54
CA VAL A 87 -9.65 -2.48 -2.99
C VAL A 87 -9.76 -2.37 -4.50
N THR A 88 -10.45 -1.33 -4.97
CA THR A 88 -10.76 -1.11 -6.40
C THR A 88 -10.36 0.27 -6.91
N ALA A 89 -9.99 1.19 -6.03
CA ALA A 89 -9.44 2.49 -6.38
C ALA A 89 -8.47 2.97 -5.30
N TRP A 90 -7.74 4.04 -5.58
CA TRP A 90 -6.89 4.71 -4.59
C TRP A 90 -6.79 6.20 -4.91
N VAL A 91 -6.40 6.99 -3.91
CA VAL A 91 -6.15 8.43 -4.04
C VAL A 91 -4.78 8.74 -3.45
N GLU A 92 -3.96 9.47 -4.19
CA GLU A 92 -2.63 9.91 -3.77
C GLU A 92 -2.70 10.90 -2.59
N ALA A 93 -1.81 10.74 -1.61
CA ALA A 93 -1.57 11.76 -0.59
C ALA A 93 -0.53 12.78 -1.09
N LYS A 94 -0.98 13.69 -1.96
CA LYS A 94 -0.14 14.68 -2.69
C LYS A 94 0.58 15.68 -1.80
N TYR A 95 0.02 15.98 -0.64
CA TYR A 95 0.48 17.02 0.28
C TYR A 95 1.17 16.43 1.51
N ALA A 96 1.33 15.10 1.56
CA ALA A 96 1.92 14.42 2.69
C ALA A 96 3.32 14.96 2.97
N THR A 97 3.60 15.20 4.24
CA THR A 97 4.94 15.63 4.65
C THR A 97 5.86 14.42 4.70
N ARG A 98 7.01 14.57 4.05
CA ARG A 98 8.05 13.56 3.95
C ARG A 98 9.10 13.88 4.99
N ARG A 99 9.20 13.10 6.06
CA ARG A 99 10.36 13.12 6.96
C ARG A 99 11.19 11.86 6.73
N HIS A 100 12.46 11.89 7.14
CA HIS A 100 13.55 10.97 6.77
C HIS A 100 13.28 9.44 6.85
N SER A 101 12.13 9.00 7.34
CA SER A 101 11.64 7.61 7.34
C SER A 101 10.17 7.55 7.79
N SER A 102 9.35 8.56 7.46
CA SER A 102 7.95 8.58 7.87
C SER A 102 7.10 9.46 6.96
N LEU A 103 5.96 8.92 6.53
CA LEU A 103 4.91 9.63 5.82
C LEU A 103 3.86 10.19 6.80
N THR A 104 3.60 11.50 6.76
CA THR A 104 2.52 12.12 7.56
C THR A 104 1.46 12.73 6.66
N PHE A 105 0.21 12.24 6.78
CA PHE A 105 -0.94 12.86 6.10
C PHE A 105 -1.25 14.22 6.71
N THR A 106 -1.27 15.24 5.86
CA THR A 106 -1.63 16.61 6.24
C THR A 106 -3.14 16.82 6.12
N HIS A 107 -3.63 17.92 6.69
CA HIS A 107 -5.03 18.33 6.50
C HIS A 107 -5.41 18.44 5.01
N ARG A 108 -4.50 18.96 4.17
CA ARG A 108 -4.72 19.10 2.72
C ARG A 108 -4.85 17.76 1.99
N ASP A 109 -4.22 16.70 2.50
CA ASP A 109 -4.41 15.35 1.95
C ASP A 109 -5.82 14.84 2.18
N TRP A 110 -6.41 15.14 3.34
CA TRP A 110 -7.79 14.76 3.66
C TRP A 110 -8.81 15.57 2.86
N GLU A 111 -8.59 16.87 2.67
CA GLU A 111 -9.43 17.70 1.78
C GLU A 111 -9.34 17.21 0.32
N HIS A 112 -8.13 16.85 -0.12
CA HIS A 112 -7.93 16.28 -1.45
C HIS A 112 -8.66 14.95 -1.60
N LEU A 113 -8.54 14.07 -0.61
CA LEU A 113 -9.26 12.80 -0.56
C LEU A 113 -10.77 13.02 -0.67
N ALA A 114 -11.34 13.91 0.15
CA ALA A 114 -12.77 14.18 0.14
C ALA A 114 -13.25 14.67 -1.24
N THR A 115 -12.49 15.60 -1.84
CA THR A 115 -12.79 16.16 -3.17
C THR A 115 -12.73 15.08 -4.26
N GLU A 116 -11.68 14.26 -4.29
CA GLU A 116 -11.54 13.20 -5.30
C GLU A 116 -12.55 12.07 -5.07
N HIS A 117 -12.84 11.74 -3.82
CA HIS A 117 -13.85 10.74 -3.44
C HIS A 117 -15.23 11.14 -3.95
N GLU A 118 -15.69 12.36 -3.67
CA GLU A 118 -17.00 12.85 -4.13
C GLU A 118 -17.08 12.88 -5.66
N ARG A 119 -15.99 13.31 -6.32
CA ARG A 119 -15.93 13.50 -7.78
C ARG A 119 -15.85 12.19 -8.56
N LEU A 120 -15.04 11.23 -8.10
CA LEU A 120 -14.69 10.03 -8.86
C LEU A 120 -15.26 8.75 -8.26
N TYR A 121 -15.45 8.70 -6.95
CA TYR A 121 -15.68 7.46 -6.20
C TYR A 121 -16.83 7.54 -5.17
N PRO A 122 -17.99 8.18 -5.47
CA PRO A 122 -19.04 8.43 -4.48
C PRO A 122 -19.65 7.14 -3.88
N GLY A 123 -19.48 5.99 -4.54
CA GLY A 123 -19.96 4.68 -4.08
C GLY A 123 -18.90 3.77 -3.45
N LEU A 124 -17.68 4.28 -3.23
CA LEU A 124 -16.60 3.55 -2.55
C LEU A 124 -16.36 4.13 -1.16
N ARG A 125 -15.79 3.32 -0.27
CA ARG A 125 -15.35 3.77 1.05
C ARG A 125 -13.84 3.77 1.15
N VAL A 126 -13.30 4.53 2.10
CA VAL A 126 -11.91 4.41 2.51
C VAL A 126 -11.75 3.11 3.32
N VAL A 127 -11.11 2.13 2.70
CA VAL A 127 -10.88 0.78 3.26
C VAL A 127 -9.45 0.60 3.76
N GLY A 128 -8.65 1.66 3.78
CA GLY A 128 -7.30 1.61 4.28
C GLY A 128 -6.41 2.67 3.66
N TRP A 129 -5.11 2.43 3.78
CA TRP A 129 -4.07 3.29 3.26
C TRP A 129 -2.90 2.45 2.75
N PHE A 130 -2.05 3.07 1.95
CA PHE A 130 -0.78 2.48 1.58
C PHE A 130 0.35 3.47 1.75
N HIS A 131 1.55 2.94 1.95
CA HIS A 131 2.77 3.71 1.85
C HIS A 131 3.95 2.86 1.37
N THR A 132 5.02 3.54 0.97
CA THR A 132 6.24 2.91 0.49
C THR A 132 7.32 2.87 1.56
N HIS A 133 8.10 1.79 1.57
CA HIS A 133 9.31 1.63 2.39
C HIS A 133 10.51 1.33 1.48
N PRO A 134 11.11 2.30 0.78
CA PRO A 134 12.20 2.03 -0.15
C PRO A 134 13.43 1.44 0.57
N GLY A 135 13.65 0.14 0.40
CA GLY A 135 14.85 -0.54 0.91
C GLY A 135 14.80 -0.96 2.39
N PHE A 136 13.71 -0.71 3.10
CA PHE A 136 13.55 -1.10 4.51
C PHE A 136 12.88 -2.47 4.68
N GLY A 137 12.12 -2.93 3.69
CA GLY A 137 11.27 -4.12 3.77
C GLY A 137 9.83 -3.80 4.14
N VAL A 138 9.04 -4.86 4.31
CA VAL A 138 7.60 -4.78 4.57
C VAL A 138 7.37 -5.02 6.05
N PHE A 139 7.10 -3.96 6.78
CA PHE A 139 6.73 -3.94 8.20
C PHE A 139 6.01 -2.62 8.50
N LEU A 140 5.39 -2.51 9.67
CA LEU A 140 4.89 -1.22 10.18
C LEU A 140 5.84 -0.73 11.28
N SER A 141 6.38 0.48 11.10
CA SER A 141 7.13 1.19 12.13
C SER A 141 6.21 1.62 13.28
N GLY A 142 6.79 2.10 14.38
CA GLY A 142 6.01 2.67 15.48
C GLY A 142 5.12 3.84 15.04
N TYR A 143 5.57 4.62 14.05
CA TYR A 143 4.80 5.74 13.51
C TYR A 143 3.68 5.25 12.56
N ASP A 144 3.93 4.22 11.76
CA ASP A 144 2.89 3.63 10.91
C ASP A 144 1.78 3.00 11.76
N LEU A 145 2.15 2.33 12.85
CA LEU A 145 1.20 1.81 13.83
C LEU A 145 0.39 2.95 14.48
N PHE A 146 1.02 4.10 14.75
CA PHE A 146 0.30 5.28 15.24
C PHE A 146 -0.72 5.76 14.21
N ILE A 147 -0.34 5.93 12.95
CA ILE A 147 -1.25 6.34 11.87
C ILE A 147 -2.41 5.37 11.74
N HIS A 148 -2.11 4.07 11.64
CA HIS A 148 -3.12 3.05 11.43
C HIS A 148 -4.11 2.98 12.61
N ARG A 149 -3.64 3.07 13.86
CA ARG A 149 -4.50 3.04 15.05
C ARG A 149 -5.42 4.24 15.21
N HIS A 150 -5.01 5.42 14.76
CA HIS A 150 -5.76 6.66 15.00
C HIS A 150 -6.61 7.09 13.81
N PHE A 151 -6.14 6.83 12.59
CA PHE A 151 -6.82 7.28 11.36
C PHE A 151 -7.51 6.14 10.59
N PHE A 152 -7.07 4.89 10.79
CA PHE A 152 -7.58 3.72 10.08
C PHE A 152 -7.97 2.60 11.06
N ALA A 153 -8.67 2.99 12.13
CA ALA A 153 -8.98 2.17 13.29
C ALA A 153 -10.11 1.16 13.08
N ALA A 154 -10.87 1.28 11.98
CA ALA A 154 -11.98 0.36 11.75
C ALA A 154 -11.42 -1.06 11.49
N PRO A 155 -12.04 -2.13 12.03
CA PRO A 155 -11.49 -3.48 11.89
C PRO A 155 -11.41 -4.00 10.45
N ASP A 156 -12.11 -3.37 9.50
CA ASP A 156 -12.04 -3.66 8.07
C ASP A 156 -11.12 -2.71 7.27
N GLN A 157 -10.39 -1.83 7.95
CA GLN A 157 -9.38 -0.98 7.33
C GLN A 157 -8.00 -1.64 7.38
N ILE A 158 -7.26 -1.54 6.26
CA ILE A 158 -5.97 -2.19 6.10
C ILE A 158 -4.82 -1.18 5.94
N ALA A 159 -3.59 -1.64 6.13
CA ALA A 159 -2.39 -0.93 5.71
C ALA A 159 -1.64 -1.75 4.65
N LEU A 160 -1.34 -1.19 3.49
CA LEU A 160 -0.55 -1.82 2.44
C LEU A 160 0.85 -1.19 2.41
N VAL A 161 1.89 -2.01 2.49
CA VAL A 161 3.28 -1.55 2.43
C VAL A 161 3.94 -2.11 1.17
N ILE A 162 4.52 -1.22 0.36
CA ILE A 162 5.28 -1.59 -0.84
C ILE A 162 6.74 -1.17 -0.67
N ASP A 163 7.67 -2.11 -0.77
CA ASP A 163 9.09 -1.82 -0.92
C ASP A 163 9.48 -1.95 -2.40
N PRO A 164 9.63 -0.83 -3.14
CA PRO A 164 9.97 -0.84 -4.55
C PRO A 164 11.41 -1.32 -4.82
N LEU A 165 12.32 -1.19 -3.84
CA LEU A 165 13.70 -1.63 -3.99
C LEU A 165 13.83 -3.14 -3.82
N ARG A 166 13.13 -3.71 -2.84
CA ARG A 166 13.15 -5.15 -2.57
C ARG A 166 12.09 -5.93 -3.35
N LYS A 167 11.25 -5.25 -4.14
CA LYS A 167 10.11 -5.84 -4.87
C LYS A 167 9.20 -6.65 -3.94
N LYS A 168 8.92 -6.10 -2.75
CA LYS A 168 8.08 -6.75 -1.74
C LYS A 168 6.82 -5.95 -1.49
N THR A 169 5.75 -6.66 -1.17
CA THR A 169 4.45 -6.08 -0.85
C THR A 169 3.82 -6.92 0.25
N GLY A 170 3.23 -6.27 1.24
CA GLY A 170 2.46 -6.95 2.27
C GLY A 170 1.36 -6.07 2.80
N VAL A 171 0.37 -6.73 3.39
CA VAL A 171 -0.84 -6.11 3.93
C VAL A 171 -0.90 -6.38 5.41
N PHE A 172 -1.31 -5.39 6.18
CA PHE A 172 -1.56 -5.48 7.61
C PHE A 172 -3.04 -5.27 7.87
N ILE A 173 -3.60 -6.12 8.72
CA ILE A 173 -5.02 -6.17 9.05
C ILE A 173 -5.23 -6.17 10.56
N TRP A 174 -6.43 -5.78 10.98
CA TRP A 174 -6.88 -5.98 12.35
C TRP A 174 -7.27 -7.44 12.60
N LYS A 175 -6.73 -8.03 13.66
CA LYS A 175 -7.08 -9.37 14.14
C LYS A 175 -7.17 -9.35 15.66
N LYS A 176 -8.38 -9.49 16.20
CA LYS A 176 -8.66 -9.48 17.65
C LYS A 176 -8.08 -8.26 18.39
N GLY A 177 -8.16 -7.08 17.76
CA GLY A 177 -7.66 -5.82 18.33
C GLY A 177 -6.16 -5.59 18.14
N GLU A 178 -5.44 -6.53 17.54
CA GLU A 178 -4.02 -6.38 17.18
C GLU A 178 -3.86 -6.15 15.67
N ILE A 179 -2.76 -5.50 15.30
CA ILE A 179 -2.38 -5.29 13.90
C ILE A 179 -1.37 -6.37 13.55
N VAL A 180 -1.68 -7.20 12.57
CA VAL A 180 -0.84 -8.33 12.14
C VAL A 180 -0.67 -8.30 10.62
N GLU A 181 0.42 -8.88 10.13
CA GLU A 181 0.56 -9.16 8.69
C GLU A 181 -0.54 -10.16 8.27
N GLY A 182 -1.21 -9.86 7.15
CA GLY A 182 -2.30 -10.62 6.58
C GLY A 182 -2.04 -11.01 5.13
N ASP A 183 -2.70 -12.07 4.69
CA ASP A 183 -2.67 -12.48 3.29
C ASP A 183 -3.58 -11.59 2.44
N PHE A 184 -3.21 -11.39 1.18
CA PHE A 184 -4.05 -10.72 0.19
C PHE A 184 -4.00 -11.46 -1.15
N ARG A 185 -5.01 -11.23 -1.99
CA ARG A 185 -5.08 -11.75 -3.35
C ARG A 185 -5.17 -10.60 -4.34
N ILE A 186 -4.45 -10.72 -5.45
CA ILE A 186 -4.66 -9.84 -6.60
C ILE A 186 -5.75 -10.46 -7.46
N VAL A 187 -6.79 -9.69 -7.76
CA VAL A 187 -7.93 -10.17 -8.54
C VAL A 187 -8.07 -9.38 -9.82
N ASP A 188 -8.18 -10.10 -10.93
CA ASP A 188 -8.53 -9.55 -12.23
C ASP A 188 -10.06 -9.59 -12.35
N THR A 189 -10.72 -8.56 -11.85
CA THR A 189 -12.13 -8.34 -12.18
C THR A 189 -12.37 -6.85 -12.21
N GLU A 190 -12.80 -6.39 -13.38
CA GLU A 190 -13.40 -5.08 -13.58
C GLU A 190 -14.45 -4.82 -12.48
N PRO A 191 -14.59 -3.56 -12.02
CA PRO A 191 -15.67 -3.20 -11.13
C PRO A 191 -16.98 -3.58 -11.82
N THR A 192 -17.74 -4.50 -11.22
CA THR A 192 -19.12 -4.76 -11.63
C THR A 192 -19.89 -3.47 -11.38
N GLY A 193 -19.98 -2.66 -12.44
CA GLY A 193 -20.75 -1.45 -12.47
C GLY A 193 -22.23 -1.78 -12.32
N GLU A 194 -22.92 -0.99 -11.52
CA GLU A 194 -24.32 -0.74 -11.82
C GLU A 194 -24.35 0.27 -12.97
N SER A 195 -24.85 -0.22 -14.11
CA SER A 195 -25.31 0.46 -15.32
C SER A 195 -24.29 1.12 -16.26
N LYS A 196 -23.88 0.39 -17.30
CA LYS A 196 -24.57 0.49 -18.62
C LYS A 196 -24.62 -0.88 -19.32
N ALA A 197 -25.75 -1.12 -19.97
CA ALA A 197 -26.14 -2.35 -20.65
C ALA A 197 -25.19 -2.76 -21.80
N GLY A 198 -25.02 -4.08 -22.01
CA GLY A 198 -24.58 -4.63 -23.30
C GLY A 198 -23.75 -5.91 -23.26
N GLY A 199 -24.42 -7.06 -23.10
CA GLY A 199 -24.20 -8.31 -23.86
C GLY A 199 -22.83 -9.02 -23.92
N GLY A 200 -22.79 -10.23 -23.35
CA GLY A 200 -22.19 -11.42 -24.00
C GLY A 200 -20.88 -11.97 -23.41
N PRO A 201 -20.68 -13.30 -23.29
CA PRO A 201 -19.80 -13.89 -22.28
C PRO A 201 -18.48 -14.45 -22.83
N ALA A 202 -17.46 -14.61 -21.96
CA ALA A 202 -16.74 -15.89 -21.75
C ALA A 202 -15.44 -15.74 -20.92
N GLY A 203 -15.26 -16.66 -19.96
CA GLY A 203 -13.95 -17.24 -19.65
C GLY A 203 -13.13 -16.62 -18.52
N THR A 204 -13.50 -16.88 -17.26
CA THR A 204 -12.67 -16.59 -16.08
C THR A 204 -11.50 -17.58 -15.98
N LYS A 205 -10.27 -17.08 -15.86
CA LYS A 205 -9.11 -17.84 -15.37
C LYS A 205 -8.66 -17.25 -14.05
N GLU A 206 -8.92 -17.96 -12.95
CA GLU A 206 -8.41 -17.65 -11.62
C GLU A 206 -6.88 -17.81 -11.60
N THR A 207 -6.16 -16.77 -11.18
CA THR A 207 -4.73 -16.85 -10.90
C THR A 207 -4.50 -16.51 -9.43
N LEU A 208 -4.25 -17.54 -8.62
CA LEU A 208 -3.77 -17.41 -7.25
C LEU A 208 -2.25 -17.16 -7.29
N LEU A 209 -1.82 -15.92 -7.01
CA LEU A 209 -0.41 -15.60 -6.79
C LEU A 209 -0.20 -15.09 -5.36
N GLY A 210 0.32 -15.97 -4.50
CA GLY A 210 0.82 -15.65 -3.16
C GLY A 210 2.24 -16.18 -2.99
N LYS A 211 3.14 -15.29 -2.55
CA LYS A 211 4.56 -15.45 -2.22
C LYS A 211 5.56 -15.49 -3.39
N GLY A 212 6.26 -14.35 -3.56
CA GLY A 212 7.52 -14.23 -4.30
C GLY A 212 7.36 -14.09 -5.81
N PHE A 213 7.19 -12.86 -6.31
CA PHE A 213 7.28 -12.59 -7.75
C PHE A 213 8.51 -11.74 -8.07
N PHE A 214 9.44 -12.33 -8.83
CA PHE A 214 10.57 -11.64 -9.44
C PHE A 214 10.13 -11.15 -10.82
N ILE A 215 10.11 -9.83 -11.03
CA ILE A 215 10.08 -9.28 -12.39
C ILE A 215 11.50 -9.42 -12.95
N ALA A 216 11.68 -10.38 -13.87
CA ALA A 216 12.87 -10.47 -14.72
C ALA A 216 12.83 -9.32 -15.74
N SER A 217 13.95 -8.59 -15.87
CA SER A 217 14.15 -7.62 -16.94
C SER A 217 14.28 -8.36 -18.29
N PRO A 218 13.72 -7.83 -19.39
CA PRO A 218 14.00 -8.36 -20.71
C PRO A 218 15.28 -7.71 -21.25
N GLU A 219 16.39 -8.43 -21.19
CA GLU A 219 17.57 -8.18 -22.01
C GLU A 219 17.90 -9.48 -22.74
N GLU A 220 18.30 -9.33 -24.00
CA GLU A 220 18.86 -10.33 -24.93
C GLU A 220 17.88 -11.21 -25.73
N GLY A 221 17.83 -10.97 -27.05
CA GLY A 221 17.38 -11.96 -28.02
C GLY A 221 16.82 -11.39 -29.32
N LEU A 222 17.67 -10.88 -30.21
CA LEU A 222 17.39 -10.84 -31.65
C LEU A 222 18.72 -10.94 -32.42
N GLU A 223 19.14 -12.19 -32.62
CA GLU A 223 20.05 -12.58 -33.69
C GLU A 223 19.34 -12.36 -35.03
N GLY A 224 20.03 -11.69 -35.96
CA GLY A 224 19.59 -11.50 -37.34
C GLY A 224 20.78 -11.63 -38.27
N GLU A 225 20.83 -12.76 -38.97
CA GLU A 225 21.83 -13.16 -39.96
C GLU A 225 22.15 -12.07 -40.99
N LYS A 226 23.45 -11.88 -41.29
CA LYS A 226 23.91 -11.62 -42.66
C LYS A 226 25.20 -12.38 -42.95
N SER A 227 25.04 -13.42 -43.77
CA SER A 227 26.08 -14.05 -44.58
C SER A 227 26.52 -13.10 -45.69
N THR A 228 27.83 -12.90 -45.87
CA THR A 228 28.53 -13.14 -47.15
C THR A 228 30.06 -13.07 -46.96
N ASN A 229 30.70 -14.21 -47.20
CA ASN A 229 31.92 -14.44 -48.00
C ASN A 229 33.19 -13.57 -47.82
N GLY A 230 34.34 -14.26 -47.68
CA GLY A 230 35.55 -13.83 -48.38
C GLY A 230 36.92 -13.98 -47.68
N SER A 231 37.44 -15.20 -47.63
CA SER A 231 38.84 -15.58 -47.95
C SER A 231 40.06 -15.04 -47.16
N LYS A 232 40.71 -15.98 -46.45
CA LYS A 232 42.15 -16.32 -46.35
C LYS A 232 43.23 -15.22 -46.19
N GLY A 233 44.10 -15.44 -45.20
CA GLY A 233 45.51 -15.00 -45.17
C GLY A 233 46.11 -15.03 -43.76
N THR A 234 46.56 -16.19 -43.27
CA THR A 234 47.98 -16.52 -42.99
C THR A 234 48.74 -15.56 -42.06
N ARG A 235 48.98 -16.08 -40.84
CA ARG A 235 50.19 -16.01 -40.00
C ARG A 235 51.37 -15.09 -40.40
N ASN A 236 51.89 -14.47 -39.33
CA ASN A 236 53.29 -14.38 -38.89
C ASN A 236 54.08 -13.06 -39.04
N ASP A 237 54.81 -12.80 -37.94
CA ASP A 237 56.09 -12.11 -37.79
C ASP A 237 56.14 -10.57 -37.68
N ALA A 238 56.32 -10.11 -36.44
CA ALA A 238 57.31 -9.10 -36.08
C ALA A 238 58.71 -9.80 -36.01
N PRO A 239 59.88 -9.11 -36.01
CA PRO A 239 60.14 -7.68 -35.74
C PRO A 239 61.08 -7.01 -36.78
N GLU A 240 61.30 -5.69 -36.67
CA GLU A 240 62.64 -5.07 -36.76
C GLU A 240 62.58 -3.56 -36.46
N ASP A 241 63.66 -3.10 -35.82
CA ASP A 241 63.97 -1.76 -35.34
C ASP A 241 64.20 -0.72 -36.46
N LEU A 242 64.12 0.56 -36.08
CA LEU A 242 65.00 1.70 -36.43
C LEU A 242 64.21 3.02 -36.61
N GLU A 243 64.17 3.84 -35.56
CA GLU A 243 64.78 5.18 -35.44
C GLU A 243 64.41 5.85 -34.11
#